data_AF-A0A967TEZ4-F1
#
_entry.id   AF-A0A967TEZ4-F1
#
_cell.length_a   1.000
_cell.length_b   1.000
_cell.length_c   1.000
_cell.angle_alpha   90.00
_cell.angle_beta   90.00
_cell.angle_gamma   90.00
#
_symmetry.space_group_name_H-M   'P 1'
#
loop_
_entity.id
_entity.type
_entity.pdbx_description
1 polymer ?
#
loop_
_entity_poly.entity_id
_entity_poly.type
_entity_poly.pdbx_seq_one_letter_code
_entity_poly.pdbx_strand_id
1 'polypeptide(L)'
;MTPIEILALPFVLIISVPGGAFLPAGALAIWVGRRWSSLGGLRRGIAGGSVIVWIAYASYETWMYFWMQSVVAPIRVDLLVIVPLLLVATLAALIACFGRGRQP
;
A
#
# COMPACT_ATOMS: atom_id res chain seq x y z
N MET A 1 -22.04 -12.92 -8.79
CA MET A 1 -20.72 -12.27 -8.63
C MET A 1 -19.96 -12.41 -9.93
N THR A 2 -19.52 -11.30 -10.53
CA THR A 2 -18.69 -11.33 -11.73
C THR A 2 -17.22 -11.64 -11.37
N PRO A 3 -16.41 -12.22 -12.28
CA PRO A 3 -14.99 -12.51 -12.00
C PRO A 3 -14.19 -11.28 -11.55
N ILE A 4 -14.60 -10.09 -12.02
CA ILE A 4 -14.00 -8.80 -11.67
C ILE A 4 -14.29 -8.41 -10.22
N GLU A 5 -15.48 -8.71 -9.71
CA GLU A 5 -15.86 -8.46 -8.31
C GLU A 5 -15.03 -9.29 -7.35
N ILE A 6 -14.69 -10.54 -7.71
CA ILE A 6 -13.86 -11.42 -6.88
C ILE A 6 -12.44 -10.86 -6.75
N LEU A 7 -11.87 -10.33 -7.86
CA LEU A 7 -10.55 -9.70 -7.85
C LEU A 7 -10.54 -8.36 -7.11
N ALA A 8 -11.64 -7.61 -7.18
CA ALA A 8 -11.79 -6.33 -6.50
C ALA A 8 -12.13 -6.48 -5.01
N LEU A 9 -12.66 -7.63 -4.58
CA LEU A 9 -13.15 -7.90 -3.23
C LEU A 9 -12.19 -7.51 -2.09
N PRO A 10 -10.89 -7.88 -2.12
CA PRO A 10 -9.95 -7.46 -1.08
C PRO A 10 -9.78 -5.93 -1.03
N PHE A 11 -9.82 -5.24 -2.16
CA PHE A 11 -9.74 -3.78 -2.22
C PHE A 11 -11.02 -3.14 -1.66
N VAL A 12 -12.20 -3.69 -2.04
CA VAL A 12 -13.50 -3.25 -1.52
C VAL A 12 -13.56 -3.40 0.01
N LEU A 13 -13.06 -4.52 0.55
CA LEU A 13 -13.00 -4.74 2.00
C LEU A 13 -12.10 -3.72 2.71
N ILE A 14 -10.96 -3.38 2.11
CA ILE A 14 -10.01 -2.41 2.67
C ILE A 14 -10.58 -0.99 2.67
N ILE A 15 -11.32 -0.59 1.63
CA ILE A 15 -11.95 0.75 1.56
C ILE A 15 -13.24 0.84 2.38
N SER A 16 -13.89 -0.28 2.67
CA SER A 16 -15.16 -0.31 3.43
C SER A 16 -14.99 -0.10 4.93
N VAL A 17 -13.75 -0.20 5.44
CA VAL A 17 -13.43 -0.04 6.86
C VAL A 17 -12.46 1.12 7.03
N PRO A 18 -12.78 2.13 7.86
CA PRO A 18 -11.85 3.22 8.12
C PRO A 18 -10.54 2.68 8.68
N GLY A 19 -9.43 3.05 8.05
CA GLY A 19 -8.11 2.59 8.43
C GLY A 19 -7.77 1.15 8.03
N GLY A 20 -8.60 0.44 7.25
CA GLY A 20 -8.26 -0.90 6.74
C GLY A 20 -6.94 -0.93 5.96
N ALA A 21 -6.62 0.16 5.26
CA ALA A 21 -5.36 0.33 4.53
C ALA A 21 -4.11 0.42 5.42
N PHE A 22 -4.25 0.64 6.74
CA PHE A 22 -3.10 0.60 7.66
C PHE A 22 -2.59 -0.82 7.90
N LEU A 23 -3.41 -1.86 7.71
CA LEU A 23 -2.98 -3.25 7.87
C LEU A 23 -1.86 -3.64 6.88
N PRO A 24 -2.06 -3.53 5.55
CA PRO A 24 -0.98 -3.80 4.60
C PRO A 24 0.21 -2.85 4.76
N ALA A 25 -0.04 -1.57 5.09
CA ALA A 25 1.03 -0.61 5.38
C ALA A 25 1.90 -1.04 6.56
N GLY A 26 1.27 -1.45 7.67
CA GLY A 26 1.95 -1.93 8.88
C GLY A 26 2.68 -3.25 8.63
N ALA A 27 2.07 -4.19 7.92
CA ALA A 27 2.70 -5.46 7.54
C ALA A 27 3.97 -5.21 6.71
N LEU A 28 3.90 -4.31 5.72
CA LEU A 28 5.06 -3.93 4.92
C LEU A 28 6.13 -3.22 5.76
N ALA A 29 5.73 -2.29 6.63
CA ALA A 29 6.64 -1.56 7.53
C ALA A 29 7.41 -2.50 8.46
N ILE A 30 6.72 -3.45 9.10
CA ILE A 30 7.32 -4.47 9.97
C ILE A 30 8.29 -5.34 9.15
N TRP A 31 7.87 -5.78 7.96
CA TRP A 31 8.71 -6.61 7.10
C TRP A 31 10.01 -5.90 6.67
N VAL A 32 9.89 -4.65 6.20
CA VAL A 32 11.02 -3.80 5.82
C VAL A 32 11.91 -3.53 7.03
N GLY A 33 11.33 -3.21 8.19
CA GLY A 33 12.05 -2.97 9.45
C GLY A 33 12.90 -4.16 9.87
N ARG A 34 12.36 -5.38 9.79
CA ARG A 34 13.10 -6.63 10.10
C ARG A 34 14.30 -6.88 9.20
N ARG A 35 14.33 -6.29 8.00
CA ARG A 35 15.43 -6.42 7.03
C ARG A 35 16.27 -5.16 6.90
N TRP A 36 15.98 -4.12 7.67
CA TRP A 36 16.59 -2.81 7.45
C TRP A 36 18.12 -2.84 7.50
N SER A 37 18.69 -3.53 8.48
CA SER A 37 20.14 -3.66 8.66
C SER A 37 20.84 -4.38 7.49
N SER A 38 20.17 -5.31 6.82
CA SER A 38 20.74 -6.09 5.70
C SER A 38 20.61 -5.42 4.33
N LEU A 39 19.88 -4.30 4.24
CA LEU A 39 19.71 -3.55 2.99
C LEU A 39 20.84 -2.54 2.79
N GLY A 40 21.35 -2.42 1.57
CA GLY A 40 22.21 -1.30 1.15
C GLY A 40 21.42 0.01 1.01
N GLY A 41 22.11 1.15 0.95
CA GLY A 41 21.50 2.49 0.97
C GLY A 41 20.37 2.70 -0.04
N LEU A 42 20.58 2.35 -1.31
CA LEU A 42 19.55 2.47 -2.36
C LEU A 42 18.31 1.60 -2.06
N ARG A 43 18.51 0.38 -1.57
CA ARG A 43 17.41 -0.55 -1.25
C ARG A 43 16.63 -0.10 -0.01
N ARG A 44 17.31 0.47 0.99
CA ARG A 44 16.65 1.11 2.14
C ARG A 44 15.77 2.28 1.69
N GLY A 45 16.28 3.10 0.76
CA GLY A 45 15.51 4.21 0.17
C GLY A 45 14.24 3.72 -0.51
N ILE A 46 14.34 2.70 -1.39
CA ILE A 46 13.18 2.15 -2.10
C ILE A 46 12.19 1.49 -1.13
N ALA A 47 12.66 0.65 -0.20
CA ALA A 47 11.82 -0.04 0.75
C ALA A 47 11.13 0.93 1.73
N GLY A 48 11.89 1.90 2.27
CA GLY A 48 11.36 2.94 3.16
C GLY A 48 10.38 3.87 2.44
N GLY A 49 10.70 4.31 1.22
CA GLY A 49 9.79 5.12 0.40
C GLY A 49 8.47 4.42 0.12
N SER A 50 8.51 3.11 -0.15
CA SER A 50 7.30 2.30 -0.38
C SER A 50 6.41 2.21 0.87
N VAL A 51 7.01 2.13 2.07
CA VAL A 51 6.28 2.19 3.34
C VAL A 51 5.63 3.56 3.54
N ILE A 52 6.35 4.64 3.25
CA ILE A 52 5.83 6.01 3.35
C ILE A 52 4.63 6.20 2.42
N VAL A 53 4.73 5.74 1.17
CA VAL A 53 3.61 5.81 0.20
C VAL A 53 2.38 5.07 0.72
N TRP A 54 2.57 3.88 1.31
CA TRP A 54 1.47 3.11 1.92
C TRP A 54 0.82 3.83 3.10
N ILE A 55 1.61 4.44 3.98
CA ILE A 55 1.10 5.21 5.12
C ILE A 55 0.34 6.45 4.63
N ALA A 56 0.90 7.19 3.67
CA ALA A 56 0.26 8.36 3.08
C ALA A 56 -1.09 7.99 2.44
N TYR A 57 -1.14 6.87 1.71
CA TYR A 57 -2.38 6.35 1.17
C TYR A 57 -3.38 5.97 2.26
N ALA A 58 -2.96 5.25 3.31
CA ALA A 58 -3.86 4.85 4.39
C ALA A 58 -4.46 6.06 5.12
N SER A 59 -3.68 7.12 5.34
CA SER A 59 -4.16 8.39 5.88
C SER A 59 -5.14 9.07 4.92
N TYR A 60 -4.84 9.14 3.63
CA TYR A 60 -5.74 9.68 2.61
C TYR A 60 -7.08 8.90 2.56
N GLU A 61 -7.04 7.57 2.56
CA GLU A 61 -8.23 6.73 2.51
C GLU A 61 -9.11 6.92 3.74
N THR A 62 -8.49 7.07 4.92
CA THR A 62 -9.21 7.35 6.16
C THR A 62 -9.90 8.71 6.10
N TRP A 63 -9.23 9.73 5.58
CA TRP A 63 -9.85 11.05 5.38
C TRP A 63 -10.99 10.98 4.35
N MET A 64 -10.80 10.26 3.24
CA MET A 64 -11.84 10.03 2.24
C MET A 64 -13.05 9.30 2.80
N TYR A 65 -12.86 8.32 3.67
CA TYR A 65 -13.96 7.64 4.34
C TYR A 65 -14.87 8.65 5.07
N PHE A 66 -14.31 9.59 5.82
CA PHE A 66 -15.09 10.62 6.50
C PHE A 66 -15.72 11.63 5.53
N TRP A 67 -15.02 12.00 4.45
CA TRP A 67 -15.57 12.88 3.42
C TRP A 67 -16.75 12.24 2.67
N MET A 68 -16.69 10.95 2.37
CA MET A 68 -17.76 10.23 1.67
C MET A 68 -19.06 10.17 2.49
N GLN A 69 -19.01 10.31 3.81
CA GLN A 69 -20.22 10.37 4.66
C GLN A 69 -21.02 11.67 4.48
N SER A 70 -20.41 12.73 3.93
CA SER A 70 -21.06 14.04 3.76
C SER A 70 -21.51 14.34 2.33
N VAL A 71 -21.27 13.42 1.38
CA VAL A 71 -21.54 13.62 -0.06
C VAL A 71 -22.43 12.51 -0.60
N VAL A 72 -23.42 12.88 -1.42
CA VAL A 72 -24.30 11.93 -2.10
C VAL A 72 -23.63 11.43 -3.39
N ALA A 73 -23.47 10.11 -3.52
CA ALA A 73 -22.83 9.42 -4.65
C ALA A 73 -21.35 9.79 -4.92
N PRO A 74 -20.42 9.56 -3.97
CA PRO A 74 -18.99 9.77 -4.20
C PRO A 74 -18.42 8.74 -5.19
N ILE A 75 -18.05 9.19 -6.40
CA ILE A 75 -17.36 8.35 -7.38
C ILE A 75 -15.85 8.41 -7.11
N ARG A 76 -15.26 7.26 -6.78
CA ARG A 76 -13.84 7.09 -6.43
C ARG A 76 -12.97 6.72 -7.64
N VAL A 77 -12.83 7.63 -8.60
CA VAL A 77 -11.99 7.41 -9.80
C VAL A 77 -10.50 7.33 -9.45
N ASP A 78 -10.09 7.94 -8.33
CA ASP A 78 -8.74 7.96 -7.81
C ASP A 78 -8.16 6.54 -7.57
N LEU A 79 -9.02 5.59 -7.20
CA LEU A 79 -8.61 4.20 -6.95
C LEU A 79 -8.04 3.50 -8.19
N LEU A 80 -8.45 3.91 -9.40
CA LEU A 80 -7.94 3.33 -10.65
C LEU A 80 -6.46 3.62 -10.89
N VAL A 81 -5.95 4.72 -10.31
CA VAL A 81 -4.54 5.13 -10.43
C VAL A 81 -3.75 4.74 -9.19
N ILE A 82 -4.34 4.92 -8.02
CA ILE A 82 -3.64 4.68 -6.75
C ILE A 82 -3.37 3.19 -6.53
N VAL A 83 -4.30 2.30 -6.87
CA VAL A 83 -4.11 0.85 -6.69
C VAL A 83 -2.90 0.32 -7.47
N PRO A 84 -2.74 0.60 -8.79
CA PRO A 84 -1.52 0.25 -9.52
C PRO A 84 -0.23 0.78 -8.89
N LEU A 85 -0.25 2.03 -8.40
CA LEU A 85 0.93 2.63 -7.76
C LEU A 85 1.30 1.90 -6.47
N LEU A 86 0.32 1.53 -5.65
CA LEU A 86 0.56 0.76 -4.42
C LEU A 86 1.07 -0.65 -4.71
N LEU A 87 0.59 -1.29 -5.79
CA LEU A 87 1.11 -2.58 -6.23
C LEU A 87 2.57 -2.47 -6.66
N VAL A 88 2.92 -1.45 -7.46
CA VAL A 88 4.31 -1.20 -7.88
C VAL A 88 5.20 -0.90 -6.67
N ALA A 89 4.75 -0.07 -5.73
CA ALA A 89 5.49 0.23 -4.51
C ALA A 89 5.72 -1.04 -3.65
N THR A 90 4.68 -1.86 -3.49
CA THR A 90 4.78 -3.14 -2.76
C THR A 90 5.77 -4.08 -3.44
N LEU A 91 5.69 -4.21 -4.77
CA LEU A 91 6.60 -5.06 -5.53
C LEU A 91 8.05 -4.56 -5.46
N ALA A 92 8.25 -3.23 -5.56
CA ALA A 92 9.57 -2.61 -5.43
C ALA A 92 10.17 -2.86 -4.04
N ALA A 93 9.39 -2.75 -2.98
CA ALA A 93 9.82 -3.08 -1.62
C ALA A 93 10.18 -4.57 -1.48
N LEU A 94 9.36 -5.47 -2.03
CA LEU A 94 9.65 -6.91 -2.01
C LEU A 94 10.93 -7.23 -2.78
N ILE A 95 11.11 -6.68 -3.99
CA ILE A 95 12.33 -6.85 -4.78
C ILE A 95 13.55 -6.26 -4.04
N ALA A 96 13.42 -5.10 -3.40
CA ALA A 96 14.50 -4.53 -2.60
C ALA A 96 14.87 -5.45 -1.41
N CYS A 97 13.87 -6.07 -0.79
CA CYS A 97 14.03 -6.98 0.35
C CYS A 97 14.43 -8.43 0.00
N PHE A 98 14.27 -8.87 -1.25
CA PHE A 98 14.55 -10.24 -1.70
C PHE A 98 15.65 -10.34 -2.77
N GLY A 99 15.86 -9.28 -3.54
CA GLY A 99 16.91 -9.22 -4.55
C GLY A 99 18.24 -9.51 -3.87
N ARG A 100 18.89 -10.62 -4.21
CA ARG A 100 20.17 -11.01 -3.62
C ARG A 100 21.14 -9.82 -3.70
N GLY A 101 21.50 -9.27 -2.54
CA GLY A 101 22.68 -8.44 -2.47
C GLY A 101 23.84 -9.41 -2.50
N ARG A 102 24.61 -9.43 -3.60
CA ARG A 102 26.02 -9.83 -3.49
C ARG A 102 26.60 -8.89 -2.43
N GLN A 103 26.89 -9.45 -1.26
CA GLN A 103 27.73 -8.79 -0.27
C GLN A 103 29.11 -8.60 -0.93
N PRO A 104 29.69 -7.39 -0.97
CA PRO A 104 31.14 -7.27 -1.02
C PRO A 104 31.74 -7.79 0.29
#